data_AF-A0A6S6U6W3-F1
#
_entry.id   AF-A0A6S6U6W3-F1
#
_cell.length_a   1.000
_cell.length_b   1.000
_cell.length_c   1.000
_cell.angle_alpha   90.00
_cell.angle_beta   90.00
_cell.angle_gamma   90.00
#
_symmetry.space_group_name_H-M   'P 1'
#
loop_
_entity.id
_entity.type
_entity.pdbx_description
1 polymer ?
#
loop_
_entity_poly.entity_id
_entity_poly.type
_entity_poly.pdbx_seq_one_letter_code
_entity_poly.pdbx_strand_id
1 'polypeptide(L)'
;GNPYLHPDGYDWPDNAERYCVFSRVVAQLADDALQLDWRPDVVHVHDWQTGLVPALLEDVSPRPRCVFTIHNLAYSGRFSREIFERLHLKWHWWSEEGMEFHSGFSMLKAGIVYCDVLNTVSPTYANEICTAEFGYGMEGLLQSRRHKLHGILNGVDGASWDPATDVYLPENYTPENIQPGKQNNKKALLEGFGFDATQQQLQQPLLGFVGRLVDQKGVDMMLGAIPELVHHTDACFVLLGSGDYGHEQHMNELARRYPQRVNVYIGYDEGLAHLVEAGCDLFMMPSRFEPCGLNQMYSLKYGTLPVVYNTGGLADTVVNATDENIRNKRANGFVFYNATREAFTSTVFWALGHFVNKKHWQQLQRNAMQTDFGWERSAQTYMDIYKF
;
A
#
# COMPACT_ATOMS: atom_id res chain seq x y z
N GLY A 1 21.51 -4.10 -3.39
CA GLY A 1 20.92 -2.76 -3.47
C GLY A 1 19.85 -2.77 -4.53
N ASN A 2 19.04 -1.71 -4.58
CA ASN A 2 18.02 -1.47 -5.60
C ASN A 2 18.34 -0.13 -6.31
N PRO A 3 17.51 0.37 -7.23
CA PRO A 3 17.79 1.65 -7.91
C PRO A 3 17.94 2.87 -6.99
N TYR A 4 17.53 2.81 -5.73
CA TYR A 4 17.53 3.92 -4.77
C TYR A 4 18.49 3.70 -3.59
N LEU A 5 18.63 2.45 -3.14
CA LEU A 5 19.38 2.06 -1.95
C LEU A 5 20.56 1.14 -2.27
N HIS A 6 21.70 1.41 -1.65
CA HIS A 6 22.85 0.51 -1.61
C HIS A 6 22.50 -0.79 -0.84
N PRO A 7 23.18 -1.94 -1.06
CA PRO A 7 22.93 -3.18 -0.31
C PRO A 7 22.88 -3.07 1.22
N ASP A 8 23.49 -2.05 1.82
CA ASP A 8 23.47 -1.77 3.26
C ASP A 8 22.26 -0.92 3.72
N GLY A 9 21.36 -0.55 2.79
CA GLY A 9 20.12 0.16 3.10
C GLY A 9 20.21 1.68 3.09
N TYR A 10 21.38 2.27 2.82
CA TYR A 10 21.53 3.72 2.66
C TYR A 10 21.26 4.16 1.21
N ASP A 11 20.83 5.42 1.04
CA ASP A 11 20.67 6.01 -0.29
C ASP A 11 21.99 5.99 -1.07
N TRP A 12 21.91 5.78 -2.38
CA TRP A 12 23.07 6.01 -3.24
C TRP A 12 23.49 7.49 -3.17
N PRO A 13 24.79 7.78 -2.98
CA PRO A 13 25.27 9.16 -2.80
C PRO A 13 25.08 10.03 -4.04
N ASP A 14 24.92 9.42 -5.22
CA ASP A 14 24.71 10.06 -6.52
C ASP A 14 23.24 10.04 -6.98
N ASN A 15 22.29 9.70 -6.09
CA ASN A 15 20.87 9.66 -6.44
C ASN A 15 20.39 10.99 -7.07
N ALA A 16 20.81 12.13 -6.51
CA ALA A 16 20.42 13.43 -7.04
C ALA A 16 20.86 13.63 -8.50
N GLU A 17 22.10 13.23 -8.83
CA GLU A 17 22.66 13.29 -10.17
C GLU A 17 21.94 12.34 -11.11
N ARG A 18 21.73 11.09 -10.70
CA ARG A 18 21.06 10.06 -11.50
C ARG A 18 19.66 10.50 -11.92
N TYR A 19 18.85 10.98 -10.96
CA TYR A 19 17.48 11.40 -11.24
C TYR A 19 17.38 12.79 -11.88
N CYS A 20 18.37 13.67 -11.69
CA CYS A 20 18.49 14.90 -12.47
C CYS A 20 18.80 14.62 -13.95
N VAL A 21 19.75 13.73 -14.24
CA VAL A 21 20.07 13.29 -15.61
C VAL A 21 18.84 12.66 -16.25
N PHE A 22 18.17 11.75 -15.56
CA PHE A 22 16.93 11.15 -16.04
C PHE A 22 15.87 12.22 -16.38
N SER A 23 15.64 13.16 -15.47
CA SER A 23 14.66 14.24 -15.67
C SER A 23 15.01 15.15 -16.84
N ARG A 24 16.30 15.44 -17.06
CA ARG A 24 16.77 16.22 -18.23
C ARG A 24 16.54 15.48 -19.54
N VAL A 25 16.80 14.17 -19.58
CA VAL A 25 16.55 13.35 -20.78
C VAL A 25 15.06 13.31 -21.10
N VAL A 26 14.20 13.15 -20.10
CA VAL A 26 12.73 13.19 -20.29
C VAL A 26 12.29 14.55 -20.84
N ALA A 27 12.80 15.66 -20.28
CA ALA A 27 12.46 17.00 -20.77
C ALA A 27 12.93 17.24 -22.23
N GLN A 28 14.13 16.76 -22.59
CA GLN A 28 14.64 16.83 -23.96
C GLN A 28 13.81 15.99 -24.93
N LEU A 29 13.38 14.79 -24.51
CA LEU A 29 12.50 13.95 -25.32
C LEU A 29 11.14 14.62 -25.55
N ALA A 30 10.58 15.25 -24.51
CA ALA A 30 9.31 15.96 -24.60
C ALA A 30 9.37 17.25 -25.45
N ASP A 31 10.54 17.89 -25.54
CA ASP A 31 10.80 19.02 -26.46
C ASP A 31 11.13 18.56 -27.90
N ASP A 32 11.10 17.26 -28.18
CA ASP A 32 11.55 16.70 -29.46
C ASP A 32 12.99 17.09 -29.85
N ALA A 33 13.89 17.21 -28.86
CA ALA A 33 15.29 17.57 -29.10
C ALA A 33 16.03 16.52 -29.97
N LEU A 34 15.45 15.33 -30.11
CA LEU A 34 15.96 14.23 -30.95
C LEU A 34 15.37 14.22 -32.37
N GLN A 35 14.47 15.15 -32.71
CA GLN A 35 13.83 15.26 -34.03
C GLN A 35 13.12 13.98 -34.47
N LEU A 36 12.33 13.41 -33.56
CA LEU A 36 11.49 12.24 -33.78
C LEU A 36 10.14 12.59 -34.41
N ASP A 37 9.86 13.88 -34.64
CA ASP A 37 8.55 14.38 -35.12
C ASP A 37 7.41 13.97 -34.17
N TRP A 38 7.71 13.99 -32.88
CA TRP A 38 6.77 13.60 -31.83
C TRP A 38 6.95 14.48 -30.59
N ARG A 39 5.83 14.99 -30.08
CA ARG A 39 5.76 15.68 -28.79
C ARG A 39 4.57 15.16 -27.99
N PRO A 40 4.71 14.95 -26.67
CA PRO A 40 3.61 14.47 -25.84
C PRO A 40 2.57 15.56 -25.59
N ASP A 41 1.29 15.19 -25.63
CA ASP A 41 0.22 16.07 -25.14
C ASP A 41 0.25 16.23 -23.61
N VAL A 42 0.68 15.18 -22.91
CA VAL A 42 0.77 15.09 -21.45
C VAL A 42 2.06 14.38 -21.05
N VAL A 43 2.78 14.95 -20.09
CA VAL A 43 3.89 14.34 -19.36
C VAL A 43 3.39 14.00 -17.96
N HIS A 44 3.16 12.71 -17.69
CA HIS A 44 2.78 12.24 -16.36
C HIS A 44 4.02 11.71 -15.64
N VAL A 45 4.36 12.37 -14.54
CA VAL A 45 5.53 12.10 -13.72
C VAL A 45 5.11 11.61 -12.32
N HIS A 46 5.96 10.78 -11.73
CA HIS A 46 5.67 10.06 -10.50
C HIS A 46 6.81 10.25 -9.48
N ASP A 47 6.45 10.71 -8.28
CA ASP A 47 7.33 10.90 -7.13
C ASP A 47 8.58 11.78 -7.39
N TRP A 48 9.44 11.85 -6.37
CA TRP A 48 10.60 12.75 -6.35
C TRP A 48 11.60 12.49 -7.49
N GLN A 49 11.69 11.25 -7.96
CA GLN A 49 12.61 10.80 -9.01
C GLN A 49 12.41 11.54 -10.33
N THR A 50 11.18 11.97 -10.59
CA THR A 50 10.80 12.68 -11.83
C THR A 50 10.32 14.11 -11.56
N GLY A 51 10.32 14.55 -10.30
CA GLY A 51 9.76 15.84 -9.91
C GLY A 51 10.48 17.06 -10.49
N LEU A 52 11.70 16.92 -11.02
CA LEU A 52 12.38 18.00 -11.74
C LEU A 52 11.90 18.20 -13.18
N VAL A 53 11.33 17.17 -13.82
CA VAL A 53 10.83 17.22 -15.20
C VAL A 53 9.92 18.44 -15.46
N PRO A 54 8.86 18.70 -14.68
CA PRO A 54 7.95 19.82 -14.96
C PRO A 54 8.63 21.19 -14.83
N ALA A 55 9.63 21.33 -13.97
CA ALA A 55 10.42 22.57 -13.86
C ALA A 55 11.33 22.74 -15.09
N LEU A 56 11.98 21.66 -15.55
CA LEU A 56 12.81 21.66 -16.75
C LEU A 56 12.03 21.96 -18.03
N LEU A 57 10.74 21.62 -18.06
CA LEU A 57 9.83 21.90 -19.18
C LEU A 57 9.32 23.35 -19.21
N GLU A 58 9.65 24.20 -18.24
CA GLU A 58 9.12 25.58 -18.17
C GLU A 58 9.46 26.44 -19.41
N ASP A 59 10.59 26.17 -20.07
CA ASP A 59 11.04 26.92 -21.26
C ASP A 59 10.62 26.28 -22.60
N VAL A 60 9.98 25.10 -22.56
CA VAL A 60 9.57 24.38 -23.77
C VAL A 60 8.34 25.06 -24.37
N SER A 61 8.32 25.22 -25.70
CA SER A 61 7.21 25.87 -26.40
C SER A 61 6.73 25.05 -27.62
N PRO A 62 5.44 24.65 -27.67
CA PRO A 62 4.47 24.70 -26.57
C PRO A 62 4.87 23.75 -25.43
N ARG A 63 4.69 24.18 -24.17
CA ARG A 63 4.92 23.33 -23.00
C ARG A 63 3.85 22.23 -22.95
N PRO A 64 4.22 20.94 -22.81
CA PRO A 64 3.25 19.88 -22.62
C PRO A 64 2.55 20.01 -21.26
N ARG A 65 1.33 19.49 -21.16
CA ARG A 65 0.58 19.43 -19.90
C ARG A 65 1.28 18.46 -18.94
N CYS A 66 1.40 18.81 -17.66
CA CYS A 66 2.13 18.02 -16.67
C CYS A 66 1.21 17.52 -15.55
N VAL A 67 1.21 16.21 -15.32
CA VAL A 67 0.51 15.55 -14.21
C VAL A 67 1.53 14.96 -13.24
N PHE A 68 1.31 15.10 -11.93
CA PHE A 68 2.19 14.53 -10.91
C PHE A 68 1.46 13.58 -9.97
N THR A 69 1.83 12.29 -9.99
CA THR A 69 1.39 11.34 -8.96
C THR A 69 2.35 11.36 -7.78
N ILE A 70 1.81 11.53 -6.58
CA ILE A 70 2.49 11.35 -5.30
C ILE A 70 2.07 9.98 -4.75
N HIS A 71 2.97 9.00 -4.68
CA HIS A 71 2.65 7.70 -4.07
C HIS A 71 2.91 7.70 -2.57
N ASN A 72 3.91 8.47 -2.11
CA ASN A 72 4.30 8.49 -0.71
C ASN A 72 5.12 9.73 -0.34
N LEU A 73 4.56 10.61 0.50
CA LEU A 73 5.24 11.83 0.98
C LEU A 73 6.45 11.58 1.88
N ALA A 74 6.59 10.40 2.48
CA ALA A 74 7.75 10.09 3.33
C ALA A 74 9.07 10.16 2.54
N TYR A 75 9.03 9.92 1.22
CA TYR A 75 10.18 9.99 0.33
C TYR A 75 10.17 11.28 -0.49
N SER A 76 10.67 12.36 0.10
CA SER A 76 10.62 13.70 -0.51
C SER A 76 11.80 14.06 -1.40
N GLY A 77 12.80 13.18 -1.55
CA GLY A 77 14.01 13.45 -2.36
C GLY A 77 14.66 14.78 -1.96
N ARG A 78 15.04 14.90 -0.68
CA ARG A 78 15.64 16.11 -0.11
C ARG A 78 17.14 16.10 -0.33
N PHE A 79 17.68 17.20 -0.80
CA PHE A 79 19.09 17.35 -1.12
C PHE A 79 19.62 18.72 -0.65
N SER A 80 20.93 18.82 -0.46
CA SER A 80 21.55 20.03 0.05
C SER A 80 21.67 21.13 -1.02
N ARG A 81 21.99 22.35 -0.59
CA ARG A 81 22.27 23.48 -1.49
C ARG A 81 23.47 23.21 -2.40
N GLU A 82 24.52 22.58 -1.88
CA GLU A 82 25.71 22.24 -2.66
C GLU A 82 25.36 21.29 -3.81
N ILE A 83 24.42 20.37 -3.58
CA ILE A 83 23.90 19.49 -4.64
C ILE A 83 23.13 20.32 -5.68
N PHE A 84 22.28 21.26 -5.27
CA PHE A 84 21.56 22.13 -6.21
C PHE A 84 22.50 22.90 -7.15
N GLU A 85 23.56 23.49 -6.58
CA GLU A 85 24.59 24.21 -7.32
C GLU A 85 25.37 23.28 -8.27
N ARG A 86 25.77 22.10 -7.77
CA ARG A 86 26.47 21.07 -8.55
C ARG A 86 25.64 20.50 -9.70
N LEU A 87 24.33 20.39 -9.52
CA LEU A 87 23.39 19.98 -10.56
C LEU A 87 23.11 21.09 -11.58
N HIS A 88 23.68 22.29 -11.40
CA HIS A 88 23.46 23.46 -12.25
C HIS A 88 21.97 23.75 -12.48
N LEU A 89 21.17 23.68 -11.41
CA LEU A 89 19.76 24.04 -11.44
C LEU A 89 19.58 25.56 -11.48
N LYS A 90 18.47 26.03 -12.06
CA LYS A 90 18.25 27.48 -12.25
C LYS A 90 17.94 28.16 -10.92
N TRP A 91 18.64 29.25 -10.62
CA TRP A 91 18.56 29.91 -9.33
C TRP A 91 17.17 30.44 -8.96
N HIS A 92 16.32 30.80 -9.92
CA HIS A 92 14.95 31.24 -9.61
C HIS A 92 14.06 30.11 -9.05
N TRP A 93 14.45 28.85 -9.24
CA TRP A 93 13.78 27.71 -8.60
C TRP A 93 14.10 27.59 -7.10
N TRP A 94 15.19 28.20 -6.64
CA TRP A 94 15.56 28.24 -5.22
C TRP A 94 14.78 29.35 -4.50
N SER A 95 13.50 29.08 -4.23
CA SER A 95 12.59 29.98 -3.54
C SER A 95 11.56 29.21 -2.72
N GLU A 96 10.92 29.88 -1.76
CA GLU A 96 9.85 29.29 -0.94
C GLU A 96 8.66 28.85 -1.80
N GLU A 97 8.36 29.60 -2.86
CA GLU A 97 7.34 29.25 -3.86
C GLU A 97 7.82 28.18 -4.86
N GLY A 98 9.14 28.04 -5.01
CA GLY A 98 9.83 27.06 -5.85
C GLY A 98 10.15 25.76 -5.10
N MET A 99 11.32 25.19 -5.36
CA MET A 99 11.71 23.87 -4.86
C MET A 99 12.57 23.90 -3.59
N GLU A 100 12.91 25.07 -3.04
CA GLU A 100 13.61 25.19 -1.75
C GLU A 100 12.79 24.51 -0.65
N PHE A 101 13.45 23.77 0.23
CA PHE A 101 12.77 23.10 1.32
C PHE A 101 13.71 22.87 2.51
N HIS A 102 13.44 23.57 3.61
CA HIS A 102 14.16 23.46 4.88
C HIS A 102 15.69 23.57 4.75
N SER A 103 16.17 24.65 4.13
CA SER A 103 17.60 24.93 3.87
C SER A 103 18.26 24.02 2.81
N GLY A 104 17.49 23.10 2.23
CA GLY A 104 17.85 22.31 1.07
C GLY A 104 16.88 22.54 -0.08
N PHE A 105 16.73 21.55 -0.94
CA PHE A 105 15.65 21.51 -1.92
C PHE A 105 15.04 20.11 -1.98
N SER A 106 13.80 20.03 -2.47
CA SER A 106 13.09 18.77 -2.64
C SER A 106 12.68 18.60 -4.10
N MET A 107 13.10 17.49 -4.72
CA MET A 107 12.63 17.16 -6.06
C MET A 107 11.13 16.81 -6.07
N LEU A 108 10.60 16.23 -4.99
CA LEU A 108 9.15 16.03 -4.84
C LEU A 108 8.39 17.37 -4.83
N LYS A 109 8.90 18.35 -4.06
CA LYS A 109 8.33 19.71 -4.02
C LYS A 109 8.33 20.35 -5.40
N ALA A 110 9.39 20.17 -6.19
CA ALA A 110 9.42 20.63 -7.57
C ALA A 110 8.24 20.05 -8.40
N GLY A 111 7.97 18.75 -8.28
CA GLY A 111 6.83 18.12 -8.95
C GLY A 111 5.49 18.74 -8.55
N ILE A 112 5.29 18.97 -7.25
CA ILE A 112 4.08 19.60 -6.69
C ILE A 112 3.89 21.04 -7.17
N VAL A 113 4.99 21.79 -7.28
CA VAL A 113 4.97 23.20 -7.65
C VAL A 113 4.71 23.39 -9.14
N TYR A 114 5.45 22.67 -10.00
CA TYR A 114 5.53 22.96 -11.45
C TYR A 114 4.58 22.12 -12.33
N CYS A 115 3.88 21.12 -11.79
CA CYS A 115 2.84 20.39 -12.52
C CYS A 115 1.48 21.11 -12.50
N ASP A 116 0.70 20.88 -13.55
CA ASP A 116 -0.61 21.50 -13.74
C ASP A 116 -1.68 20.80 -12.90
N VAL A 117 -1.61 19.46 -12.81
CA VAL A 117 -2.49 18.62 -11.98
C VAL A 117 -1.68 17.70 -11.09
N LEU A 118 -2.16 17.47 -9.87
CA LEU A 118 -1.61 16.55 -8.90
C LEU A 118 -2.59 15.42 -8.66
N ASN A 119 -2.11 14.18 -8.57
CA ASN A 119 -2.89 13.09 -8.02
C ASN A 119 -2.10 12.30 -6.98
N THR A 120 -2.82 11.50 -6.23
CA THR A 120 -2.28 10.54 -5.26
C THR A 120 -3.11 9.27 -5.28
N VAL A 121 -2.63 8.23 -4.61
CA VAL A 121 -3.07 6.84 -4.79
C VAL A 121 -4.37 6.47 -4.04
N SER A 122 -5.04 7.42 -3.37
CA SER A 122 -6.38 7.21 -2.84
C SER A 122 -7.09 8.53 -2.47
N PRO A 123 -8.43 8.60 -2.54
CA PRO A 123 -9.22 9.76 -2.09
C PRO A 123 -8.97 10.18 -0.63
N THR A 124 -8.90 9.24 0.30
CA THR A 124 -8.65 9.53 1.70
C THR A 124 -7.23 10.05 1.88
N TYR A 125 -6.24 9.43 1.24
CA TYR A 125 -4.86 9.89 1.33
C TYR A 125 -4.66 11.31 0.77
N ALA A 126 -5.39 11.69 -0.30
CA ALA A 126 -5.40 13.07 -0.81
C ALA A 126 -5.83 14.11 0.23
N ASN A 127 -6.71 13.73 1.15
CA ASN A 127 -7.11 14.59 2.27
C ASN A 127 -6.10 14.53 3.41
N GLU A 128 -5.63 13.33 3.76
CA GLU A 128 -4.67 13.12 4.84
C GLU A 128 -3.38 13.91 4.62
N ILE A 129 -2.79 13.88 3.42
CA ILE A 129 -1.53 14.59 3.13
C ILE A 129 -1.62 16.12 3.23
N CYS A 130 -2.83 16.67 3.35
CA CYS A 130 -3.04 18.08 3.62
C CYS A 130 -3.04 18.40 5.13
N THR A 131 -2.83 17.43 6.01
CA THR A 131 -2.73 17.60 7.47
C THR A 131 -1.29 17.49 7.95
N ALA A 132 -0.97 18.07 9.10
CA ALA A 132 0.38 18.03 9.66
C ALA A 132 0.85 16.60 10.02
N GLU A 133 -0.08 15.68 10.31
CA GLU A 133 0.23 14.30 10.66
C GLU A 133 0.82 13.51 9.48
N PHE A 134 0.34 13.79 8.26
CA PHE A 134 0.71 13.02 7.06
C PHE A 134 1.40 13.86 5.97
N GLY A 135 1.50 15.18 6.15
CA GLY A 135 2.01 16.10 5.13
C GLY A 135 3.54 16.20 5.07
N TYR A 136 4.27 15.69 6.06
CA TYR A 136 5.74 15.69 6.10
C TYR A 136 6.38 17.08 5.85
N GLY A 137 5.73 18.17 6.27
CA GLY A 137 6.14 19.56 6.06
C GLY A 137 5.66 20.17 4.74
N MET A 138 4.93 19.42 3.92
CA MET A 138 4.33 19.87 2.67
C MET A 138 2.81 20.11 2.79
N GLU A 139 2.22 19.92 3.96
CA GLU A 139 0.78 20.07 4.19
C GLU A 139 0.26 21.44 3.75
N GLY A 140 0.94 22.54 4.10
CA GLY A 140 0.53 23.88 3.70
C GLY A 140 0.62 24.09 2.18
N LEU A 141 1.64 23.52 1.54
CA LEU A 141 1.82 23.55 0.09
C LEU A 141 0.69 22.79 -0.62
N LEU A 142 0.37 21.59 -0.16
CA LEU A 142 -0.68 20.75 -0.72
C LEU A 142 -2.06 21.33 -0.47
N GLN A 143 -2.30 21.89 0.72
CA GLN A 143 -3.55 22.58 1.06
C GLN A 143 -3.78 23.78 0.12
N SER A 144 -2.76 24.59 -0.16
CA SER A 144 -2.86 25.70 -1.12
C SER A 144 -3.16 25.24 -2.56
N ARG A 145 -2.86 23.97 -2.88
CA ARG A 145 -3.05 23.33 -4.19
C ARG A 145 -4.21 22.32 -4.19
N ARG A 146 -5.06 22.32 -3.16
CA ARG A 146 -6.15 21.33 -3.01
C ARG A 146 -7.07 21.25 -4.22
N HIS A 147 -7.28 22.38 -4.90
CA HIS A 147 -8.13 22.52 -6.09
C HIS A 147 -7.64 21.71 -7.30
N LYS A 148 -6.34 21.37 -7.35
CA LYS A 148 -5.73 20.55 -8.40
C LYS A 148 -5.19 19.20 -7.90
N LEU A 149 -5.54 18.81 -6.67
CA LEU A 149 -5.12 17.55 -6.04
C LEU A 149 -6.26 16.53 -6.04
N HIS A 150 -6.02 15.39 -6.69
CA HIS A 150 -7.01 14.32 -6.87
C HIS A 150 -6.54 13.03 -6.20
N GLY A 151 -7.42 12.32 -5.50
CA GLY A 151 -7.12 10.97 -5.05
C GLY A 151 -7.72 9.96 -6.02
N ILE A 152 -6.87 9.10 -6.59
CA ILE A 152 -7.27 8.03 -7.49
C ILE A 152 -6.83 6.71 -6.87
N LEU A 153 -7.80 5.89 -6.48
CA LEU A 153 -7.55 4.59 -5.90
C LEU A 153 -6.79 3.69 -6.90
N ASN A 154 -5.79 2.96 -6.44
CA ASN A 154 -5.11 1.98 -7.29
C ASN A 154 -6.05 0.84 -7.68
N GLY A 155 -5.75 0.18 -8.80
CA GLY A 155 -6.35 -1.10 -9.17
C GLY A 155 -5.47 -2.29 -8.79
N VAL A 156 -6.04 -3.48 -8.87
CA VAL A 156 -5.32 -4.77 -8.78
C VAL A 156 -5.25 -5.40 -10.16
N ASP A 157 -4.08 -5.99 -10.47
CA ASP A 157 -3.97 -6.87 -11.63
C ASP A 157 -4.76 -8.16 -11.40
N GLY A 158 -5.87 -8.27 -12.12
CA GLY A 158 -6.75 -9.42 -12.04
C GLY A 158 -6.16 -10.70 -12.61
N ALA A 159 -5.11 -10.64 -13.43
CA ALA A 159 -4.48 -11.83 -14.00
C ALA A 159 -3.55 -12.53 -13.01
N SER A 160 -2.84 -11.77 -12.16
CA SER A 160 -1.94 -12.31 -11.16
C SER A 160 -2.66 -12.73 -9.88
N TRP A 161 -3.62 -11.93 -9.42
CA TRP A 161 -4.32 -12.16 -8.15
C TRP A 161 -5.75 -12.57 -8.42
N ASP A 162 -6.02 -13.86 -8.64
CA ASP A 162 -7.38 -14.37 -8.82
C ASP A 162 -7.52 -15.81 -8.30
N PRO A 163 -8.31 -16.04 -7.24
CA PRO A 163 -8.44 -17.39 -6.68
C PRO A 163 -8.99 -18.41 -7.68
N ALA A 164 -9.65 -17.99 -8.77
CA ALA A 164 -10.17 -18.88 -9.80
C ALA A 164 -9.09 -19.42 -10.76
N THR A 165 -7.96 -18.73 -10.91
CA THR A 165 -6.91 -19.08 -11.89
C THR A 165 -5.49 -19.03 -11.34
N ASP A 166 -5.32 -18.62 -10.09
CA ASP A 166 -4.02 -18.48 -9.44
C ASP A 166 -3.31 -19.82 -9.33
N VAL A 167 -2.13 -19.88 -9.97
CA VAL A 167 -1.30 -21.08 -10.11
C VAL A 167 -0.57 -21.47 -8.83
N TYR A 168 -0.49 -20.55 -7.85
CA TYR A 168 0.11 -20.84 -6.54
C TYR A 168 -0.87 -21.55 -5.60
N LEU A 169 -2.15 -21.63 -5.96
CA LEU A 169 -3.17 -22.26 -5.12
C LEU A 169 -3.27 -23.76 -5.42
N PRO A 170 -3.17 -24.62 -4.39
CA PRO A 170 -3.50 -26.04 -4.52
C PRO A 170 -4.92 -26.29 -5.03
N GLU A 171 -5.88 -25.43 -4.67
CA GLU A 171 -7.27 -25.54 -5.11
C GLU A 171 -7.85 -24.15 -5.45
N ASN A 172 -8.27 -23.96 -6.71
CA ASN A 172 -8.92 -22.73 -7.13
C ASN A 172 -10.38 -22.65 -6.66
N TYR A 173 -10.90 -21.44 -6.51
CA TYR A 173 -12.30 -21.20 -6.10
C TYR A 173 -12.84 -19.87 -6.61
N THR A 174 -14.16 -19.71 -6.60
CA THR A 174 -14.85 -18.49 -7.07
C THR A 174 -15.69 -17.86 -5.96
N PRO A 175 -16.16 -16.61 -6.11
CA PRO A 175 -17.08 -15.98 -5.15
C PRO A 175 -18.36 -16.81 -4.91
N GLU A 176 -18.84 -17.52 -5.93
CA GLU A 176 -20.03 -18.38 -5.84
C GLU A 176 -19.74 -19.66 -5.05
N ASN A 177 -18.52 -20.22 -5.23
CA ASN A 177 -18.10 -21.52 -4.72
C ASN A 177 -16.79 -21.43 -3.91
N ILE A 178 -16.81 -20.71 -2.79
CA ILE A 178 -15.64 -20.49 -1.91
C ILE A 178 -15.14 -21.79 -1.28
N GLN A 179 -16.07 -22.65 -0.85
CA GLN A 179 -15.77 -23.92 -0.19
C GLN A 179 -16.03 -25.08 -1.16
N PRO A 180 -15.19 -26.14 -1.15
CA PRO A 180 -14.12 -26.42 -0.19
C PRO A 180 -12.77 -25.75 -0.53
N GLY A 181 -12.65 -25.02 -1.63
CA GLY A 181 -11.36 -24.52 -2.13
C GLY A 181 -10.55 -23.71 -1.11
N LYS A 182 -11.18 -22.74 -0.46
CA LYS A 182 -10.53 -21.96 0.60
C LYS A 182 -10.04 -22.82 1.78
N GLN A 183 -10.82 -23.83 2.20
CA GLN A 183 -10.42 -24.76 3.25
C GLN A 183 -9.24 -25.65 2.83
N ASN A 184 -9.19 -26.09 1.57
CA ASN A 184 -8.06 -26.86 1.04
C ASN A 184 -6.77 -26.02 1.01
N ASN A 185 -6.86 -24.76 0.62
CA ASN A 185 -5.72 -23.83 0.65
C ASN A 185 -5.24 -23.58 2.09
N LYS A 186 -6.17 -23.41 3.04
CA LYS A 186 -5.85 -23.31 4.47
C LYS A 186 -5.12 -24.55 4.98
N LYS A 187 -5.58 -25.74 4.57
CA LYS A 187 -4.94 -27.01 4.92
C LYS A 187 -3.50 -27.06 4.42
N ALA A 188 -3.29 -26.78 3.13
CA ALA A 188 -1.97 -26.77 2.52
C ALA A 188 -1.03 -25.75 3.17
N LEU A 189 -1.54 -24.57 3.53
CA LEU A 189 -0.77 -23.54 4.24
C LEU A 189 -0.28 -24.07 5.60
N LEU A 190 -1.17 -24.65 6.41
CA LEU A 190 -0.79 -25.22 7.72
C LEU A 190 0.19 -26.39 7.58
N GLU A 191 -0.04 -27.29 6.63
CA GLU A 191 0.87 -28.41 6.34
C GLU A 191 2.25 -27.93 5.88
N GLY A 192 2.32 -26.83 5.11
CA GLY A 192 3.57 -26.19 4.70
C GLY A 192 4.42 -25.67 5.88
N PHE A 193 3.77 -25.32 7.00
CA PHE A 193 4.46 -24.98 8.26
C PHE A 193 4.68 -26.18 9.18
N GLY A 194 4.43 -27.40 8.71
CA GLY A 194 4.68 -28.65 9.45
C GLY A 194 3.57 -29.05 10.41
N PHE A 195 2.36 -28.53 10.26
CA PHE A 195 1.21 -28.93 11.08
C PHE A 195 0.44 -30.07 10.43
N ASP A 196 0.08 -31.07 11.21
CA ASP A 196 -0.97 -32.00 10.84
C ASP A 196 -2.29 -31.23 10.86
N ALA A 197 -2.78 -30.76 9.72
CA ALA A 197 -3.99 -29.94 9.63
C ALA A 197 -5.27 -30.76 9.93
N THR A 198 -5.47 -31.09 11.21
CA THR A 198 -6.62 -31.84 11.69
C THR A 198 -7.93 -31.09 11.42
N GLN A 199 -9.04 -31.81 11.40
CA GLN A 199 -10.37 -31.20 11.24
C GLN A 199 -10.62 -30.11 12.29
N GLN A 200 -10.13 -30.28 13.51
CA GLN A 200 -10.25 -29.27 14.56
C GLN A 200 -9.48 -27.99 14.23
N GLN A 201 -8.22 -28.09 13.78
CA GLN A 201 -7.41 -26.92 13.41
C GLN A 201 -7.98 -26.20 12.19
N LEU A 202 -8.57 -26.93 11.24
CA LEU A 202 -9.23 -26.30 10.09
C LEU A 202 -10.45 -25.45 10.48
N GLN A 203 -11.08 -25.72 11.63
CA GLN A 203 -12.17 -24.92 12.16
C GLN A 203 -11.70 -23.70 12.97
N GLN A 204 -10.45 -23.68 13.45
CA GLN A 204 -9.89 -22.55 14.19
C GLN A 204 -9.62 -21.36 13.25
N PRO A 205 -9.83 -20.11 13.67
CA PRO A 205 -9.57 -18.95 12.82
C PRO A 205 -8.07 -18.80 12.53
N LEU A 206 -7.69 -18.58 11.27
CA LEU A 206 -6.31 -18.33 10.86
C LEU A 206 -6.12 -16.88 10.41
N LEU A 207 -5.22 -16.16 11.08
CA LEU A 207 -4.90 -14.76 10.83
C LEU A 207 -3.57 -14.65 10.10
N GLY A 208 -3.58 -14.01 8.93
CA GLY A 208 -2.39 -13.78 8.10
C GLY A 208 -1.83 -12.38 8.25
N PHE A 209 -0.51 -12.25 8.09
CA PHE A 209 0.16 -10.98 7.80
C PHE A 209 1.25 -11.24 6.75
N VAL A 210 1.29 -10.39 5.73
CA VAL A 210 2.37 -10.35 4.74
C VAL A 210 2.82 -8.90 4.58
N GLY A 211 4.10 -8.61 4.85
CA GLY A 211 4.60 -7.25 4.62
C GLY A 211 5.99 -6.95 5.17
N ARG A 212 6.43 -5.72 4.94
CA ARG A 212 7.68 -5.20 5.51
C ARG A 212 7.54 -5.00 7.02
N LEU A 213 8.57 -5.38 7.77
CA LEU A 213 8.61 -5.27 9.22
C LEU A 213 9.12 -3.90 9.64
N VAL A 214 8.25 -2.91 9.62
CA VAL A 214 8.54 -1.52 10.02
C VAL A 214 7.38 -0.93 10.83
N ASP A 215 7.66 0.02 11.72
CA ASP A 215 6.64 0.64 12.60
C ASP A 215 5.49 1.29 11.82
N GLN A 216 5.77 1.81 10.63
CA GLN A 216 4.74 2.35 9.73
C GLN A 216 3.63 1.32 9.45
N LYS A 217 3.97 0.03 9.37
CA LYS A 217 3.03 -1.08 9.11
C LYS A 217 2.31 -1.58 10.38
N GLY A 218 2.50 -0.92 11.52
CA GLY A 218 1.83 -1.30 12.77
C GLY A 218 2.30 -2.63 13.34
N VAL A 219 3.51 -3.08 12.99
CA VAL A 219 4.01 -4.41 13.35
C VAL A 219 4.20 -4.54 14.86
N ASP A 220 4.71 -3.51 15.53
CA ASP A 220 4.78 -3.43 16.99
C ASP A 220 3.42 -3.68 17.67
N MET A 221 2.36 -3.06 17.13
CA MET A 221 0.99 -3.17 17.61
C MET A 221 0.45 -4.59 17.44
N MET A 222 0.66 -5.16 16.25
CA MET A 222 0.27 -6.52 15.90
C MET A 222 0.96 -7.55 16.80
N LEU A 223 2.29 -7.52 16.86
CA LEU A 223 3.07 -8.49 17.63
C LEU A 223 2.77 -8.37 19.13
N GLY A 224 2.57 -7.15 19.63
CA GLY A 224 2.12 -6.91 20.99
C GLY A 224 0.76 -7.51 21.31
N ALA A 225 -0.17 -7.55 20.35
CA ALA A 225 -1.52 -8.10 20.54
C ALA A 225 -1.57 -9.64 20.56
N ILE A 226 -0.66 -10.32 19.87
CA ILE A 226 -0.69 -11.79 19.70
C ILE A 226 -0.73 -12.56 21.02
N PRO A 227 0.09 -12.27 22.05
CA PRO A 227 0.03 -13.00 23.33
C PRO A 227 -1.35 -12.99 23.99
N GLU A 228 -2.06 -11.87 23.90
CA GLU A 228 -3.40 -11.69 24.46
C GLU A 228 -4.45 -12.44 23.65
N LEU A 229 -4.37 -12.36 22.32
CA LEU A 229 -5.25 -13.11 21.42
C LEU A 229 -5.07 -14.63 21.59
N VAL A 230 -3.83 -15.10 21.73
CA VAL A 230 -3.55 -16.53 22.00
C VAL A 230 -4.10 -16.95 23.36
N HIS A 231 -4.02 -16.10 24.38
CA HIS A 231 -4.50 -16.42 25.72
C HIS A 231 -6.03 -16.58 25.79
N HIS A 232 -6.77 -15.77 25.01
CA HIS A 232 -8.23 -15.69 25.09
C HIS A 232 -8.98 -16.41 23.96
N THR A 233 -8.29 -16.93 22.94
CA THR A 233 -8.94 -17.53 21.75
C THR A 233 -8.23 -18.79 21.27
N ASP A 234 -8.83 -19.46 20.29
CA ASP A 234 -8.24 -20.56 19.53
C ASP A 234 -7.60 -20.13 18.18
N ALA A 235 -7.46 -18.82 17.93
CA ALA A 235 -6.89 -18.25 16.71
C ALA A 235 -5.40 -18.62 16.44
N CYS A 236 -5.09 -19.06 15.23
CA CYS A 236 -3.74 -19.30 14.76
C CYS A 236 -3.25 -18.13 13.90
N PHE A 237 -1.94 -18.00 13.74
CA PHE A 237 -1.28 -16.88 13.07
C PHE A 237 -0.24 -17.39 12.07
N VAL A 238 -0.21 -16.80 10.88
CA VAL A 238 0.85 -16.96 9.89
C VAL A 238 1.39 -15.58 9.55
N LEU A 239 2.68 -15.38 9.84
CA LEU A 239 3.36 -14.10 9.70
C LEU A 239 4.52 -14.25 8.71
N LEU A 240 4.43 -13.52 7.61
CA LEU A 240 5.43 -13.49 6.53
C LEU A 240 5.98 -12.06 6.40
N GLY A 241 7.29 -11.89 6.53
CA GLY A 241 7.88 -10.56 6.33
C GLY A 241 9.37 -10.49 6.65
N SER A 242 9.98 -9.38 6.26
CA SER A 242 11.35 -9.01 6.63
C SER A 242 11.47 -7.49 6.78
N GLY A 243 12.49 -7.03 7.51
CA GLY A 243 12.70 -5.60 7.73
C GLY A 243 13.57 -5.32 8.95
N ASP A 244 13.01 -4.58 9.91
CA ASP A 244 13.71 -4.27 11.15
C ASP A 244 14.02 -5.54 11.95
N TYR A 245 15.28 -5.65 12.38
CA TYR A 245 15.78 -6.83 13.09
C TYR A 245 15.06 -7.05 14.43
N GLY A 246 14.65 -5.98 15.12
CA GLY A 246 13.89 -6.08 16.37
C GLY A 246 12.53 -6.73 16.16
N HIS A 247 11.82 -6.33 15.10
CA HIS A 247 10.55 -6.96 14.71
C HIS A 247 10.71 -8.41 14.27
N GLU A 248 11.77 -8.74 13.52
CA GLU A 248 12.09 -10.12 13.15
C GLU A 248 12.37 -11.00 14.38
N GLN A 249 13.12 -10.49 15.36
CA GLN A 249 13.35 -11.22 16.61
C GLN A 249 12.05 -11.44 17.38
N HIS A 250 11.20 -10.41 17.51
CA HIS A 250 9.93 -10.53 18.22
C HIS A 250 8.98 -11.54 17.56
N MET A 251 8.92 -11.59 16.22
CA MET A 251 8.19 -12.65 15.50
C MET A 251 8.72 -14.04 15.85
N ASN A 252 10.03 -14.25 15.79
CA ASN A 252 10.65 -15.53 16.13
C ASN A 252 10.44 -15.93 17.61
N GLU A 253 10.45 -14.97 18.54
CA GLU A 253 10.14 -15.20 19.94
C GLU A 253 8.69 -15.67 20.14
N LEU A 254 7.73 -15.05 19.45
CA LEU A 254 6.33 -15.48 19.48
C LEU A 254 6.16 -16.89 18.92
N ALA A 255 6.83 -17.22 17.81
CA ALA A 255 6.81 -18.57 17.25
C ALA A 255 7.38 -19.62 18.23
N ARG A 256 8.49 -19.31 18.93
CA ARG A 256 9.07 -20.19 19.96
C ARG A 256 8.16 -20.33 21.18
N ARG A 257 7.49 -19.26 21.58
CA ARG A 257 6.60 -19.22 22.75
C ARG A 257 5.27 -19.94 22.48
N TYR A 258 4.78 -19.87 21.25
CA TYR A 258 3.49 -20.42 20.83
C TYR A 258 3.61 -21.29 19.57
N PRO A 259 4.43 -22.36 19.59
CA PRO A 259 4.81 -23.12 18.39
C PRO A 259 3.65 -23.88 17.74
N GLN A 260 2.51 -23.99 18.42
CA GLN A 260 1.30 -24.62 17.89
C GLN A 260 0.29 -23.62 17.30
N ARG A 261 0.58 -22.32 17.39
CA ARG A 261 -0.38 -21.25 17.11
C ARG A 261 0.22 -20.09 16.30
N VAL A 262 1.54 -19.89 16.32
CA VAL A 262 2.21 -18.78 15.63
C VAL A 262 3.28 -19.32 14.69
N ASN A 263 3.06 -19.11 13.39
CA ASN A 263 3.93 -19.54 12.31
C ASN A 263 4.60 -18.33 11.67
N VAL A 264 5.92 -18.44 11.44
CA VAL A 264 6.74 -17.31 11.00
C VAL A 264 7.62 -17.74 9.84
N TYR A 265 7.66 -16.90 8.82
CA TYR A 265 8.66 -16.93 7.76
C TYR A 265 9.32 -15.56 7.66
N ILE A 266 10.64 -15.52 7.86
CA ILE A 266 11.42 -14.28 7.70
C ILE A 266 11.93 -14.20 6.26
N GLY A 267 11.43 -13.22 5.52
CA GLY A 267 11.71 -13.05 4.10
C GLY A 267 10.43 -12.81 3.30
N TYR A 268 10.53 -13.02 1.99
CA TYR A 268 9.40 -12.96 1.07
C TYR A 268 9.44 -14.17 0.14
N ASP A 269 8.29 -14.84 0.04
CA ASP A 269 8.04 -15.91 -0.92
C ASP A 269 6.68 -15.62 -1.56
N GLU A 270 6.67 -15.50 -2.90
CA GLU A 270 5.49 -15.09 -3.66
C GLU A 270 4.38 -16.13 -3.55
N GLY A 271 4.69 -17.41 -3.76
CA GLY A 271 3.70 -18.48 -3.67
C GLY A 271 3.09 -18.60 -2.26
N LEU A 272 3.90 -18.45 -1.22
CA LEU A 272 3.43 -18.41 0.16
C LEU A 272 2.56 -17.19 0.43
N ALA A 273 2.89 -16.01 -0.12
CA ALA A 273 2.04 -14.83 0.03
C ALA A 273 0.65 -15.04 -0.58
N HIS A 274 0.58 -15.61 -1.79
CA HIS A 274 -0.68 -16.00 -2.43
C HIS A 274 -1.45 -17.04 -1.60
N LEU A 275 -0.74 -18.04 -1.07
CA LEU A 275 -1.34 -19.07 -0.23
C LEU A 275 -1.83 -18.52 1.12
N VAL A 276 -1.17 -17.51 1.69
CA VAL A 276 -1.65 -16.78 2.88
C VAL A 276 -2.95 -16.03 2.56
N GLU A 277 -3.00 -15.30 1.44
CA GLU A 277 -4.22 -14.62 1.00
C GLU A 277 -5.36 -15.62 0.74
N ALA A 278 -5.08 -16.81 0.20
CA ALA A 278 -6.10 -17.83 -0.03
C ALA A 278 -6.50 -18.62 1.23
N GLY A 279 -5.55 -18.95 2.09
CA GLY A 279 -5.73 -19.89 3.19
C GLY A 279 -6.15 -19.26 4.51
N CYS A 280 -5.84 -17.98 4.74
CA CYS A 280 -6.25 -17.30 5.96
C CYS A 280 -7.74 -16.93 5.95
N ASP A 281 -8.32 -16.77 7.14
CA ASP A 281 -9.69 -16.29 7.32
C ASP A 281 -9.72 -14.77 7.47
N LEU A 282 -8.74 -14.23 8.19
CA LEU A 282 -8.53 -12.82 8.47
C LEU A 282 -7.14 -12.40 8.02
N PHE A 283 -7.00 -11.18 7.50
CA PHE A 283 -5.70 -10.58 7.21
C PHE A 283 -5.48 -9.35 8.08
N MET A 284 -4.36 -9.30 8.78
CA MET A 284 -4.01 -8.21 9.70
C MET A 284 -3.28 -7.11 8.94
N MET A 285 -3.82 -5.89 8.94
CA MET A 285 -3.23 -4.72 8.28
C MET A 285 -3.28 -3.48 9.19
N PRO A 286 -2.54 -3.47 10.31
CA PRO A 286 -2.59 -2.37 11.27
C PRO A 286 -1.72 -1.17 10.86
N SER A 287 -1.47 -0.97 9.56
CA SER A 287 -0.63 0.11 9.05
C SER A 287 -1.10 1.46 9.55
N ARG A 288 -0.21 2.21 10.22
CA ARG A 288 -0.48 3.59 10.66
C ARG A 288 -0.58 4.56 9.49
N PHE A 289 0.06 4.19 8.38
CA PHE A 289 0.13 4.98 7.18
C PHE A 289 0.12 4.05 5.98
N GLU A 290 -0.88 4.18 5.12
CA GLU A 290 -1.04 3.33 3.95
C GLU A 290 -1.66 4.14 2.79
N PRO A 291 -0.84 4.85 1.98
CA PRO A 291 -1.33 5.73 0.92
C PRO A 291 -2.42 5.08 0.06
N CYS A 292 -2.19 3.84 -0.33
CA CYS A 292 -3.25 2.97 -0.87
C CYS A 292 -3.23 1.61 -0.17
N GLY A 293 -2.08 0.93 -0.21
CA GLY A 293 -2.01 -0.50 0.11
C GLY A 293 -2.66 -1.32 -0.99
N LEU A 294 -2.08 -2.48 -1.31
CA LEU A 294 -2.68 -3.42 -2.27
C LEU A 294 -3.17 -4.70 -1.59
N ASN A 295 -2.57 -5.08 -0.46
CA ASN A 295 -2.89 -6.31 0.25
C ASN A 295 -4.38 -6.39 0.60
N GLN A 296 -5.02 -5.29 1.02
CA GLN A 296 -6.45 -5.32 1.35
C GLN A 296 -7.31 -5.66 0.14
N MET A 297 -6.92 -5.20 -1.06
CA MET A 297 -7.63 -5.57 -2.29
C MET A 297 -7.38 -7.05 -2.64
N TYR A 298 -6.16 -7.57 -2.41
CA TYR A 298 -5.85 -8.99 -2.56
C TYR A 298 -6.67 -9.84 -1.58
N SER A 299 -6.62 -9.53 -0.29
CA SER A 299 -7.38 -10.23 0.75
C SER A 299 -8.87 -10.24 0.44
N LEU A 300 -9.44 -9.08 0.07
CA LEU A 300 -10.83 -8.98 -0.32
C LEU A 300 -11.16 -9.89 -1.52
N LYS A 301 -10.33 -9.87 -2.57
CA LYS A 301 -10.50 -10.72 -3.77
C LYS A 301 -10.42 -12.23 -3.45
N TYR A 302 -9.66 -12.61 -2.43
CA TYR A 302 -9.51 -14.00 -1.97
C TYR A 302 -10.50 -14.36 -0.84
N GLY A 303 -11.42 -13.47 -0.48
CA GLY A 303 -12.39 -13.70 0.59
C GLY A 303 -11.73 -13.88 1.96
N THR A 304 -10.54 -13.33 2.15
CA THR A 304 -9.87 -13.17 3.45
C THR A 304 -10.21 -11.79 3.96
N LEU A 305 -10.95 -11.71 5.07
CA LEU A 305 -11.48 -10.43 5.52
C LEU A 305 -10.36 -9.61 6.16
N PRO A 306 -10.09 -8.37 5.72
CA PRO A 306 -9.03 -7.56 6.30
C PRO A 306 -9.48 -6.93 7.63
N VAL A 307 -8.55 -6.84 8.59
CA VAL A 307 -8.65 -6.03 9.82
C VAL A 307 -7.68 -4.85 9.67
N VAL A 308 -8.22 -3.66 9.44
CA VAL A 308 -7.43 -2.48 9.01
C VAL A 308 -7.58 -1.30 9.94
N TYR A 309 -6.52 -0.49 10.02
CA TYR A 309 -6.63 0.88 10.52
C TYR A 309 -7.30 1.77 9.46
N ASN A 310 -8.16 2.69 9.89
CA ASN A 310 -8.83 3.64 9.01
C ASN A 310 -7.88 4.74 8.49
N THR A 311 -7.04 4.40 7.51
CA THR A 311 -6.11 5.34 6.84
C THR A 311 -6.02 5.08 5.34
N GLY A 312 -5.76 6.15 4.57
CA GLY A 312 -5.49 6.11 3.13
C GLY A 312 -6.37 5.15 2.34
N GLY A 313 -5.78 4.32 1.50
CA GLY A 313 -6.57 3.40 0.66
C GLY A 313 -7.25 2.27 1.44
N LEU A 314 -6.85 1.99 2.69
CA LEU A 314 -7.57 1.03 3.54
C LEU A 314 -8.96 1.56 3.87
N ALA A 315 -9.06 2.85 4.21
CA ALA A 315 -10.34 3.52 4.49
C ALA A 315 -11.23 3.60 3.24
N ASP A 316 -10.64 3.70 2.06
CA ASP A 316 -11.37 3.79 0.78
C ASP A 316 -11.84 2.44 0.24
N THR A 317 -11.30 1.31 0.75
CA THR A 317 -11.54 -0.04 0.21
C THR A 317 -12.28 -0.96 1.17
N VAL A 318 -12.07 -0.79 2.48
CA VAL A 318 -12.66 -1.66 3.51
C VAL A 318 -13.87 -1.01 4.15
N VAL A 319 -15.02 -1.61 3.92
CA VAL A 319 -16.30 -1.25 4.53
C VAL A 319 -16.49 -2.08 5.79
N ASN A 320 -16.40 -1.39 6.94
CA ASN A 320 -16.52 -1.99 8.26
C ASN A 320 -17.81 -2.82 8.44
N ALA A 321 -17.71 -3.95 9.12
CA ALA A 321 -18.81 -4.89 9.39
C ALA A 321 -19.80 -4.42 10.46
N THR A 322 -20.23 -3.15 10.41
CA THR A 322 -21.33 -2.67 11.25
C THR A 322 -22.64 -3.37 10.90
N ASP A 323 -23.57 -3.44 11.84
CA ASP A 323 -24.89 -4.05 11.60
C ASP A 323 -25.60 -3.47 10.37
N GLU A 324 -25.44 -2.17 10.13
CA GLU A 324 -25.99 -1.49 8.96
C GLU A 324 -25.33 -1.96 7.66
N ASN A 325 -24.00 -1.98 7.59
CA ASN A 325 -23.27 -2.40 6.40
C ASN A 325 -23.49 -3.89 6.11
N ILE A 326 -23.65 -4.72 7.15
CA ILE A 326 -24.03 -6.12 7.03
C ILE A 326 -25.42 -6.26 6.42
N ARG A 327 -26.44 -5.57 6.96
CA ARG A 327 -27.81 -5.61 6.43
C ARG A 327 -27.88 -5.18 4.97
N ASN A 328 -27.08 -4.18 4.61
CA ASN A 328 -26.98 -3.65 3.25
C ASN A 328 -26.08 -4.47 2.32
N LYS A 329 -25.48 -5.57 2.80
CA LYS A 329 -24.53 -6.40 2.03
C LYS A 329 -23.33 -5.63 1.46
N ARG A 330 -22.88 -4.61 2.18
CA ARG A 330 -21.70 -3.79 1.82
C ARG A 330 -20.48 -4.10 2.66
N ALA A 331 -20.67 -4.66 3.86
CA ALA A 331 -19.57 -5.01 4.75
C ALA A 331 -18.62 -6.04 4.11
N ASN A 332 -17.32 -5.73 4.11
CA ASN A 332 -16.29 -6.57 3.51
C ASN A 332 -15.02 -6.71 4.39
N GLY A 333 -14.97 -6.11 5.57
CA GLY A 333 -13.87 -6.27 6.52
C GLY A 333 -14.15 -5.59 7.86
N PHE A 334 -13.11 -5.43 8.67
CA PHE A 334 -13.19 -4.87 10.02
C PHE A 334 -12.25 -3.68 10.15
N VAL A 335 -12.76 -2.58 10.68
CA VAL A 335 -12.02 -1.31 10.72
C VAL A 335 -11.91 -0.82 12.16
N PHE A 336 -10.70 -0.40 12.53
CA PHE A 336 -10.42 0.28 13.78
C PHE A 336 -9.92 1.70 13.53
N TYR A 337 -10.23 2.61 14.46
CA TYR A 337 -10.10 4.07 14.23
C TYR A 337 -9.03 4.74 15.09
N ASN A 338 -8.39 4.00 16.00
CA ASN A 338 -7.26 4.48 16.79
C ASN A 338 -6.06 3.57 16.54
N ALA A 339 -4.91 4.13 16.17
CA ALA A 339 -3.69 3.36 15.88
C ALA A 339 -3.00 2.84 17.16
N THR A 340 -3.73 2.12 18.01
CA THR A 340 -3.25 1.55 19.28
C THR A 340 -3.48 0.05 19.35
N ARG A 341 -2.66 -0.62 20.16
CA ARG A 341 -2.74 -2.07 20.38
C ARG A 341 -4.12 -2.48 20.85
N GLU A 342 -4.71 -1.74 21.77
CA GLU A 342 -6.00 -2.05 22.39
C GLU A 342 -7.13 -2.00 21.35
N ALA A 343 -7.10 -1.01 20.45
CA ALA A 343 -8.09 -0.86 19.39
C ALA A 343 -7.95 -2.00 18.36
N PHE A 344 -6.73 -2.34 17.96
CA PHE A 344 -6.47 -3.47 17.08
C PHE A 344 -6.93 -4.79 17.72
N THR A 345 -6.49 -5.09 18.94
CA THR A 345 -6.85 -6.31 19.67
C THR A 345 -8.37 -6.44 19.82
N SER A 346 -9.06 -5.37 20.23
CA SER A 346 -10.52 -5.36 20.40
C SER A 346 -11.25 -5.63 19.08
N THR A 347 -10.74 -5.09 17.97
CA THR A 347 -11.32 -5.28 16.64
C THR A 347 -11.09 -6.71 16.14
N VAL A 348 -9.94 -7.31 16.45
CA VAL A 348 -9.69 -8.73 16.17
C VAL A 348 -10.64 -9.62 16.99
N PHE A 349 -10.81 -9.37 18.29
CA PHE A 349 -11.80 -10.12 19.09
C PHE A 349 -13.22 -10.00 18.51
N TRP A 350 -13.60 -8.81 18.08
CA TRP A 350 -14.90 -8.60 17.43
C TRP A 350 -15.02 -9.38 16.12
N ALA A 351 -14.01 -9.32 15.24
CA ALA A 351 -13.98 -10.10 14.00
C ALA A 351 -14.09 -11.62 14.24
N LEU A 352 -13.39 -12.13 15.26
CA LEU A 352 -13.48 -13.53 15.69
C LEU A 352 -14.88 -13.90 16.19
N GLY A 353 -15.61 -12.98 16.82
CA GLY A 353 -17.02 -13.16 17.15
C GLY A 353 -17.91 -13.41 15.94
N HIS A 354 -17.64 -12.73 14.82
CA HIS A 354 -18.36 -12.94 13.55
C HIS A 354 -17.98 -14.28 12.87
N PHE A 355 -16.74 -14.75 13.05
CA PHE A 355 -16.23 -16.00 12.45
C PHE A 355 -16.98 -17.26 12.92
N VAL A 356 -17.56 -17.24 14.13
CA VAL A 356 -18.34 -18.35 14.69
C VAL A 356 -19.59 -18.65 13.86
N ASN A 357 -20.23 -17.62 13.29
CA ASN A 357 -21.42 -17.78 12.46
C ASN A 357 -21.04 -17.99 10.99
N LYS A 358 -20.90 -19.24 10.56
CA LYS A 358 -20.44 -19.59 9.20
C LYS A 358 -21.29 -19.01 8.06
N LYS A 359 -22.62 -18.94 8.23
CA LYS A 359 -23.50 -18.33 7.20
C LYS A 359 -23.24 -16.83 7.06
N HIS A 360 -23.10 -16.16 8.21
CA HIS A 360 -22.80 -14.75 8.24
C HIS A 360 -21.39 -14.45 7.69
N TRP A 361 -20.39 -15.25 8.07
CA TRP A 361 -19.03 -15.16 7.56
C TRP A 361 -18.97 -15.31 6.04
N GLN A 362 -19.61 -16.34 5.48
CA GLN A 362 -19.68 -16.55 4.03
C GLN A 362 -20.31 -15.36 3.30
N GLN A 363 -21.29 -14.68 3.90
CA GLN A 363 -21.85 -13.47 3.30
C GLN A 363 -20.82 -12.33 3.23
N LEU A 364 -20.04 -12.13 4.29
CA LEU A 364 -18.97 -11.14 4.30
C LEU A 364 -17.89 -11.47 3.26
N GLN A 365 -17.49 -12.74 3.16
CA GLN A 365 -16.52 -13.19 2.15
C GLN A 365 -17.01 -12.93 0.73
N ARG A 366 -18.28 -13.23 0.44
CA ARG A 366 -18.88 -12.95 -0.88
C ARG A 366 -18.89 -11.47 -1.20
N ASN A 367 -19.30 -10.61 -0.25
CA ASN A 367 -19.27 -9.17 -0.45
C ASN A 367 -17.84 -8.68 -0.77
N ALA A 368 -16.85 -9.20 -0.05
CA ALA A 368 -15.44 -8.90 -0.28
C ALA A 368 -14.99 -9.29 -1.69
N MET A 369 -15.21 -10.54 -2.09
CA MET A 369 -14.77 -11.06 -3.38
C MET A 369 -15.50 -10.43 -4.58
N GLN A 370 -16.71 -9.89 -4.37
CA GLN A 370 -17.48 -9.19 -5.40
C GLN A 370 -17.16 -7.71 -5.51
N THR A 371 -16.28 -7.18 -4.65
CA THR A 371 -15.87 -5.77 -4.73
C THR A 371 -14.94 -5.58 -5.93
N ASP A 372 -15.30 -4.67 -6.83
CA ASP A 372 -14.52 -4.37 -8.02
C ASP A 372 -13.35 -3.41 -7.71
N PHE A 373 -12.14 -3.93 -7.86
CA PHE A 373 -10.87 -3.20 -7.78
C PHE A 373 -10.09 -3.24 -9.10
N GLY A 374 -10.78 -3.48 -10.23
CA GLY A 374 -10.17 -3.48 -11.55
C GLY A 374 -9.63 -2.11 -11.96
N TRP A 375 -8.63 -2.12 -12.85
CA TRP A 375 -8.00 -0.90 -13.36
C TRP A 375 -8.92 -0.01 -14.20
N GLU A 376 -10.02 -0.55 -14.74
CA GLU A 376 -10.92 0.16 -15.66
C GLU A 376 -11.49 1.44 -15.04
N ARG A 377 -11.94 1.37 -13.79
CA ARG A 377 -12.48 2.53 -13.06
C ARG A 377 -11.40 3.60 -12.80
N SER A 378 -10.22 3.18 -12.38
CA SER A 378 -9.10 4.10 -12.12
C SER A 378 -8.59 4.71 -13.42
N ALA A 379 -8.48 3.92 -14.49
CA ALA A 379 -8.07 4.36 -15.82
C ALA A 379 -9.02 5.42 -16.38
N GLN A 380 -10.34 5.25 -16.23
CA GLN A 380 -11.30 6.28 -16.63
C GLN A 380 -11.07 7.60 -15.87
N THR A 381 -10.77 7.52 -14.58
CA THR A 381 -10.47 8.72 -13.76
C THR A 381 -9.19 9.42 -14.23
N TYR A 382 -8.13 8.65 -14.57
CA TYR A 382 -6.92 9.20 -15.17
C TYR A 382 -7.18 9.84 -16.54
N MET A 383 -8.00 9.21 -17.39
CA MET A 383 -8.37 9.75 -18.69
C MET A 383 -9.11 11.07 -18.58
N ASP A 384 -9.91 11.26 -17.55
CA ASP A 384 -10.61 12.52 -17.30
C ASP A 384 -9.65 13.61 -16.78
N ILE A 385 -8.64 13.22 -15.98
CA ILE A 385 -7.55 14.13 -15.64
C ILE A 385 -6.82 14.57 -16.91
N TYR A 386 -6.39 13.67 -17.80
CA TYR A 386 -5.60 14.06 -18.99
C TYR A 386 -6.32 14.99 -19.99
N LYS A 387 -7.61 15.27 -19.80
CA LYS A 387 -8.41 16.19 -20.63
C LYS A 387 -8.42 17.64 -20.12
N PHE A 388 -7.78 17.95 -18.98
CA PHE A 388 -7.80 19.30 -18.38
C PHE A 388 -7.34 20.42 -19.32
#